data_AF-A0A067DBE6-F1
#
_entry.id   AF-A0A067DBE6-F1
#
_cell.length_a   1.000
_cell.length_b   1.000
_cell.length_c   1.000
_cell.angle_alpha   90.00
_cell.angle_beta   90.00
_cell.angle_gamma   90.00
#
_symmetry.space_group_name_H-M   'P 1'
#
loop_
_entity.id
_entity.type
_entity.pdbx_description
1 polymer ?
#
loop_
_entity_poly.entity_id
_entity_poly.type
_entity_poly.pdbx_seq_one_letter_code
_entity_poly.pdbx_strand_id
1 'polypeptide(L)'
;MGRNSKKRKERGDNPFDSRGSENWPEQLGKFLRFHLYKENKDTQEALGLISKMLGILPRSFGFAGTKDKRSVSTQRVTVFKQRASKLAALNKRLIGIRLGDFCYVKEGLLLGQLLGNRFTITLRGVVVDSEDVIKASANSLGRNGFINYFGLQRFGSGSVPTHLVGATLLRGEWKSAVKMILDPREGERNEISKAREYYKETDDIDGTLRKLPRHLVAERAILQCLKKCPGNYLQALKAIPRTLRMMYVHSYQSFLWNHAASARVQKHGTEHVVVGDLVFCKGDDTEKELGCVNPEFEYESSNDADDSSHLDEVPETDHPDGRHNLVKTVTAADINSGKYTIDDVVLPLPGSRVIYPMNDVAEVYHHLAEKDGINLTESLHNVKEFSITSMTGNYRRVFQKPMDFEWELLTYIDGNKPLAETDLDKIAKAKLVNIVKEEEAVCGNKEKDPSDCMKQSESLSKDIKLSTENNEAACAKEVKQPHVESVCGADSQGKQMALKLGLTLPSSCYATMAIRELLKTSTSVAFHKTLN
;
A
#
# COMPACT_ATOMS: atom_id res chain seq x y z
N MET A 1 41.15 31.13 -24.96
CA MET A 1 39.78 30.75 -24.54
C MET A 1 39.65 29.23 -24.65
N GLY A 2 39.70 28.51 -23.54
CA GLY A 2 39.46 27.06 -23.49
C GLY A 2 38.38 26.80 -22.46
N ARG A 3 37.19 26.39 -22.90
CA ARG A 3 36.07 26.04 -22.04
C ARG A 3 36.45 24.81 -21.21
N ASN A 4 36.55 24.98 -19.89
CA ASN A 4 36.70 23.90 -18.92
C ASN A 4 35.61 22.85 -19.11
N SER A 5 36.02 21.67 -19.56
CA SER A 5 35.23 20.45 -19.55
C SER A 5 34.91 20.11 -18.09
N LYS A 6 33.62 20.18 -17.72
CA LYS A 6 33.15 19.63 -16.44
C LYS A 6 33.48 18.14 -16.43
N LYS A 7 34.48 17.74 -15.65
CA LYS A 7 34.77 16.35 -15.30
C LYS A 7 33.46 15.66 -14.91
N ARG A 8 33.06 14.69 -15.71
CA ARG A 8 31.95 13.77 -15.44
C ARG A 8 32.33 13.03 -14.14
N LYS A 9 31.76 13.46 -13.00
CA LYS A 9 31.97 12.79 -11.69
C LYS A 9 31.71 11.30 -11.88
N GLU A 10 32.69 10.48 -11.52
CA GLU A 10 32.58 9.03 -11.43
C GLU A 10 31.30 8.69 -10.66
N ARG A 11 30.32 8.14 -11.36
CA ARG A 11 29.18 7.48 -10.76
C ARG A 11 29.66 6.10 -10.32
N GLY A 12 30.44 6.04 -9.25
CA GLY A 12 30.75 4.78 -8.59
C GLY A 12 29.49 4.15 -8.01
N ASP A 13 29.54 2.85 -7.75
CA ASP A 13 28.50 1.96 -7.19
C ASP A 13 28.07 2.31 -5.76
N ASN A 14 27.86 3.59 -5.46
CA ASN A 14 27.32 4.00 -4.18
C ASN A 14 25.80 3.78 -4.18
N PRO A 15 25.25 3.06 -3.18
CA PRO A 15 23.81 2.76 -3.11
C PRO A 15 22.95 4.03 -2.98
N PHE A 16 23.55 5.12 -2.49
CA PHE A 16 22.89 6.40 -2.28
C PHE A 16 23.50 7.52 -3.12
N ASP A 17 22.67 8.51 -3.44
CA ASP A 17 23.09 9.70 -4.18
C ASP A 17 23.97 10.62 -3.31
N SER A 18 25.18 10.92 -3.78
CA SER A 18 26.13 11.81 -3.11
C SER A 18 25.90 13.30 -3.42
N ARG A 19 24.87 13.65 -4.21
CA ARG A 19 24.53 15.05 -4.47
C ARG A 19 24.07 15.75 -3.19
N GLY A 20 24.80 16.81 -2.83
CA GLY A 20 24.52 17.58 -1.61
C GLY A 20 25.12 17.00 -0.33
N SER A 21 25.93 15.94 -0.41
CA SER A 21 26.65 15.37 0.74
C SER A 21 28.03 15.99 0.97
N GLU A 22 28.43 16.97 0.17
CA GLU A 22 29.70 17.69 0.33
C GLU A 22 29.65 18.44 1.67
N ASN A 23 30.62 18.16 2.55
CA ASN A 23 30.71 18.68 3.92
C ASN A 23 29.62 18.19 4.89
N TRP A 24 29.24 16.90 4.81
CA TRP A 24 28.39 16.28 5.83
C TRP A 24 29.17 16.05 7.14
N PRO A 25 28.76 16.64 8.28
CA PRO A 25 29.45 16.44 9.56
C PRO A 25 29.43 14.98 10.00
N GLU A 26 30.58 14.43 10.41
CA GLU A 26 30.69 13.04 10.88
C GLU A 26 29.86 12.76 12.13
N GLN A 27 29.69 13.77 12.98
CA GLN A 27 28.85 13.71 14.19
C GLN A 27 27.35 13.61 13.91
N LEU A 28 26.89 13.95 12.69
CA LEU A 28 25.49 13.83 12.31
C LEU A 28 25.20 12.44 11.73
N GLY A 29 24.05 11.88 12.11
CA GLY A 29 23.53 10.67 11.49
C GLY A 29 23.52 10.76 9.96
N LYS A 30 23.83 9.66 9.28
CA LYS A 30 23.93 9.59 7.81
C LYS A 30 22.59 9.87 7.13
N PHE A 31 21.47 9.66 7.82
CA PHE A 31 20.14 9.81 7.28
C PHE A 31 19.35 10.86 8.05
N LEU A 32 18.50 11.60 7.34
CA LEU A 32 17.48 12.43 7.93
C LEU A 32 16.16 11.65 7.91
N ARG A 33 15.65 11.30 9.10
CA ARG A 33 14.30 10.76 9.29
C ARG A 33 13.30 11.91 9.40
N PHE A 34 12.12 11.74 8.81
CA PHE A 34 11.01 12.67 8.89
C PHE A 34 9.67 11.95 8.73
N HIS A 35 8.58 12.61 9.11
CA HIS A 35 7.23 12.18 8.79
C HIS A 35 6.80 12.78 7.45
N LEU A 36 6.36 11.91 6.55
CA LEU A 36 5.71 12.22 5.29
C LEU A 36 4.20 12.10 5.49
N TYR A 37 3.51 13.23 5.47
CA TYR A 37 2.06 13.31 5.36
C TYR A 37 1.69 13.47 3.88
N LYS A 38 0.73 12.69 3.39
CA LYS A 38 0.23 12.76 2.01
C LYS A 38 -1.29 12.60 1.94
N GLU A 39 -1.92 13.32 1.01
CA GLU A 39 -3.36 13.26 0.72
C GLU A 39 -3.58 12.86 -0.73
N ASN A 40 -4.37 11.80 -0.95
CA ASN A 40 -4.74 11.32 -2.28
C ASN A 40 -3.54 11.06 -3.22
N LYS A 41 -2.41 10.60 -2.67
CA LYS A 41 -1.14 10.41 -3.37
C LYS A 41 -0.50 9.08 -3.04
N ASP A 42 0.15 8.49 -4.03
CA ASP A 42 1.00 7.31 -3.82
C ASP A 42 2.31 7.71 -3.12
N THR A 43 2.89 6.80 -2.32
CA THR A 43 4.15 7.06 -1.61
C THR A 43 5.31 7.33 -2.59
N GLN A 44 5.43 6.55 -3.66
CA GLN A 44 6.48 6.76 -4.67
C GLN A 44 6.26 8.03 -5.47
N GLU A 45 5.01 8.36 -5.79
CA GLU A 45 4.66 9.63 -6.45
C GLU A 45 5.12 10.82 -5.60
N ALA A 46 4.83 10.79 -4.29
CA ALA A 46 5.23 11.83 -3.35
C ALA A 46 6.76 11.93 -3.24
N LEU A 47 7.45 10.80 -3.06
CA LEU A 47 8.92 10.76 -2.96
C LEU A 47 9.61 11.17 -4.27
N GLY A 48 9.06 10.81 -5.42
CA GLY A 48 9.58 11.21 -6.73
C GLY A 48 9.42 12.71 -7.00
N LEU A 49 8.35 13.34 -6.50
CA LEU A 49 8.22 14.80 -6.54
C LEU A 49 9.27 15.47 -5.65
N ILE A 50 9.40 14.99 -4.41
CA ILE A 50 10.38 15.53 -3.45
C ILE A 50 11.81 15.34 -3.98
N SER A 51 12.13 14.18 -4.57
CA SER A 51 13.45 13.88 -5.13
C SER A 51 13.81 14.85 -6.26
N LYS A 52 12.86 15.14 -7.17
CA LYS A 52 13.02 16.12 -8.25
C LYS A 52 13.29 17.52 -7.70
N MET A 53 12.55 17.94 -6.67
CA MET A 53 12.73 19.26 -6.05
C MET A 53 14.05 19.39 -5.29
N LEU A 54 14.56 18.30 -4.70
CA LEU A 54 15.85 18.25 -4.03
C LEU A 54 17.03 18.03 -4.99
N GLY A 55 16.76 17.62 -6.23
CA GLY A 55 17.79 17.28 -7.21
C GLY A 55 18.54 15.99 -6.89
N ILE A 56 17.87 15.01 -6.25
CA ILE A 56 18.43 13.70 -5.88
C ILE A 56 17.63 12.55 -6.53
N LEU A 57 18.20 11.34 -6.53
CA LEU A 57 17.52 10.15 -7.03
C LEU A 57 16.51 9.60 -5.99
N PRO A 58 15.36 9.03 -6.42
CA PRO A 58 14.37 8.41 -5.53
C PRO A 58 14.96 7.32 -4.62
N ARG A 59 15.96 6.56 -5.09
CA ARG A 59 16.66 5.52 -4.30
C ARG A 59 17.36 6.03 -3.04
N SER A 60 17.54 7.35 -2.91
CA SER A 60 18.08 7.95 -1.69
C SER A 60 17.08 7.98 -0.52
N PHE A 61 15.81 7.66 -0.79
CA PHE A 61 14.78 7.53 0.22
C PHE A 61 14.63 6.08 0.67
N GLY A 62 14.43 5.90 1.97
CA GLY A 62 14.06 4.64 2.60
C GLY A 62 12.75 4.79 3.37
N PHE A 63 11.89 3.78 3.33
CA PHE A 63 10.61 3.76 4.03
C PHE A 63 10.23 2.30 4.33
N ALA A 64 9.38 2.09 5.35
CA ALA A 64 9.04 0.75 5.82
C ALA A 64 7.92 0.07 5.00
N GLY A 65 7.06 0.87 4.38
CA GLY A 65 6.01 0.43 3.46
C GLY A 65 5.30 1.66 2.89
N THR A 66 4.76 1.52 1.70
CA THR A 66 3.79 2.41 1.08
C THR A 66 2.47 2.42 1.87
N LYS A 67 1.64 3.38 1.50
CA LYS A 67 0.33 3.63 2.12
C LYS A 67 -0.64 3.93 1.00
N ASP A 68 -1.91 3.59 1.23
CA ASP A 68 -2.98 3.76 0.25
C ASP A 68 -2.94 5.12 -0.43
N LYS A 69 -3.13 5.13 -1.75
CA LYS A 69 -3.22 6.38 -2.51
C LYS A 69 -4.45 7.18 -2.08
N ARG A 70 -5.62 6.56 -2.08
CA ARG A 70 -6.91 7.20 -1.75
C ARG A 70 -7.11 7.25 -0.23
N SER A 71 -6.23 7.99 0.44
CA SER A 71 -6.31 8.22 1.88
C SER A 71 -5.59 9.51 2.26
N VAL A 72 -5.75 9.90 3.53
CA VAL A 72 -4.81 10.75 4.24
C VAL A 72 -3.90 9.82 5.04
N SER A 73 -2.60 9.87 4.78
CA SER A 73 -1.66 8.94 5.43
C SER A 73 -0.39 9.64 5.87
N THR A 74 0.09 9.24 7.05
CA THR A 74 1.36 9.69 7.61
C THR A 74 2.28 8.49 7.78
N GLN A 75 3.53 8.59 7.31
CA GLN A 75 4.54 7.53 7.46
C GLN A 75 5.92 8.10 7.74
N ARG A 76 6.79 7.30 8.36
CA ARG A 76 8.21 7.65 8.52
C ARG A 76 8.97 7.36 7.23
N VAL A 77 9.88 8.26 6.89
CA VAL A 77 10.78 8.19 5.74
C VAL A 77 12.17 8.62 6.19
N THR A 78 13.20 8.01 5.63
CA THR A 78 14.59 8.45 5.76
C THR A 78 15.13 8.90 4.42
N VAL A 79 15.98 9.92 4.40
CA VAL A 79 16.71 10.36 3.21
C VAL A 79 18.20 10.50 3.50
N PHE A 80 19.05 10.00 2.60
CA PHE A 80 20.50 10.03 2.78
C PHE A 80 21.06 11.45 2.69
N LYS A 81 21.78 11.87 3.75
CA LYS A 81 22.57 13.12 3.84
C LYS A 81 21.86 14.39 3.33
N GLN A 82 20.60 14.61 3.73
CA GLN A 82 19.89 15.88 3.46
C GLN A 82 19.64 16.68 4.73
N ARG A 83 19.67 18.02 4.61
CA ARG A 83 19.44 18.95 5.72
C ARG A 83 17.94 19.14 5.96
N ALA A 84 17.52 19.14 7.22
CA ALA A 84 16.12 19.36 7.62
C ALA A 84 15.55 20.68 7.05
N SER A 85 16.34 21.76 7.05
CA SER A 85 15.93 23.06 6.52
C SER A 85 15.54 23.03 5.04
N LYS A 86 16.24 22.23 4.22
CA LYS A 86 15.91 22.06 2.79
C LYS A 86 14.55 21.41 2.61
N LEU A 87 14.27 20.33 3.35
CA LEU A 87 12.99 19.62 3.29
C LEU A 87 11.86 20.50 3.84
N ALA A 88 12.08 21.18 4.97
CA ALA A 88 11.09 22.07 5.57
C ALA A 88 10.68 23.21 4.62
N ALA A 89 11.63 23.76 3.85
CA ALA A 89 11.35 24.81 2.87
C ALA A 89 10.43 24.33 1.72
N LEU A 90 10.42 23.03 1.40
CA LEU A 90 9.56 22.48 0.35
C LEU A 90 8.08 22.54 0.71
N ASN A 91 7.72 22.55 2.00
CA ASN A 91 6.31 22.58 2.45
C ASN A 91 5.51 23.74 1.86
N LYS A 92 6.16 24.87 1.52
CA LYS A 92 5.52 26.04 0.88
C LYS A 92 5.04 25.77 -0.55
N ARG A 93 5.62 24.78 -1.23
CA ARG A 93 5.39 24.47 -2.65
C ARG A 93 4.71 23.12 -2.86
N LEU A 94 4.69 22.26 -1.84
CA LEU A 94 4.08 20.95 -1.88
C LEU A 94 2.56 21.05 -1.68
N ILE A 95 1.79 20.43 -2.58
CA ILE A 95 0.32 20.38 -2.52
C ILE A 95 -0.09 18.96 -2.13
N GLY A 96 -0.92 18.84 -1.08
CA GLY A 96 -1.33 17.55 -0.52
C GLY A 96 -0.19 16.73 0.07
N ILE A 97 0.97 17.34 0.34
CA ILE A 97 2.14 16.72 0.99
C ILE A 97 2.67 17.67 2.06
N ARG A 98 3.00 17.15 3.24
CA ARG A 98 3.70 17.88 4.31
C ARG A 98 4.82 17.03 4.90
N LEU A 99 5.94 17.68 5.19
CA LEU A 99 7.14 17.09 5.77
C LEU A 99 7.38 17.70 7.15
N GLY A 100 7.60 16.88 8.16
CA GLY A 100 7.80 17.36 9.53
C GLY A 100 8.53 16.37 10.42
N ASP A 101 8.71 16.75 11.69
CA ASP A 101 9.35 15.93 12.72
C ASP A 101 10.71 15.34 12.28
N PHE A 102 11.63 16.25 12.00
CA PHE A 102 12.94 15.96 11.44
C PHE A 102 13.93 15.47 12.52
N CYS A 103 14.60 14.35 12.28
CA CYS A 103 15.57 13.76 13.20
C CYS A 103 16.72 13.10 12.43
N TYR A 104 17.98 13.37 12.79
CA TYR A 104 19.13 12.70 12.18
C TYR A 104 19.36 11.33 12.82
N VAL A 105 19.49 10.29 11.99
CA VAL A 105 19.64 8.89 12.42
C VAL A 105 20.80 8.21 11.68
N LYS A 106 21.37 7.17 12.29
CA LYS A 106 22.53 6.45 11.74
C LYS A 106 22.16 5.53 10.57
N GLU A 107 20.98 4.93 10.63
CA GLU A 107 20.50 3.92 9.67
C GLU A 107 19.27 4.40 8.90
N GLY A 108 19.16 3.98 7.64
CA GLY A 108 17.99 4.22 6.81
C GLY A 108 16.88 3.22 7.12
N LEU A 109 15.64 3.62 6.87
CA LEU A 109 14.49 2.71 6.92
C LEU A 109 14.51 1.78 5.70
N LEU A 110 14.33 0.50 5.98
CA LEU A 110 14.13 -0.54 4.97
C LEU A 110 12.66 -0.97 4.96
N LEU A 111 12.21 -1.55 3.84
CA LEU A 111 10.88 -2.17 3.76
C LEU A 111 10.69 -3.18 4.91
N GLY A 112 9.45 -3.45 5.32
CA GLY A 112 9.17 -4.41 6.41
C GLY A 112 9.52 -3.93 7.82
N GLN A 113 10.23 -2.81 8.00
CA GLN A 113 10.56 -2.26 9.32
C GLN A 113 9.39 -1.45 9.94
N LEU A 114 8.17 -1.96 9.82
CA LEU A 114 6.99 -1.46 10.53
C LEU A 114 6.31 -2.61 11.27
N LEU A 115 5.74 -2.32 12.43
CA LEU A 115 4.90 -3.30 13.15
C LEU A 115 3.48 -3.36 12.60
N GLY A 116 3.00 -2.28 11.99
CA GLY A 116 1.61 -2.17 11.56
C GLY A 116 1.19 -0.75 11.22
N ASN A 117 -0.12 -0.56 11.04
CA ASN A 117 -0.74 0.70 10.69
C ASN A 117 -1.96 0.97 11.59
N ARG A 118 -2.08 2.19 12.10
CA ARG A 118 -3.30 2.70 12.74
C ARG A 118 -4.20 3.30 11.69
N PHE A 119 -5.45 2.87 11.66
CA PHE A 119 -6.49 3.35 10.76
C PHE A 119 -7.54 4.12 11.54
N THR A 120 -7.99 5.23 10.94
CA THR A 120 -9.24 5.91 11.30
C THR A 120 -10.12 5.89 10.07
N ILE A 121 -11.22 5.13 10.12
CA ILE A 121 -12.11 4.89 8.98
C ILE A 121 -13.49 5.41 9.33
N THR A 122 -14.10 6.19 8.45
CA THR A 122 -15.50 6.61 8.60
C THR A 122 -16.34 6.01 7.50
N LEU A 123 -17.27 5.13 7.88
CA LEU A 123 -18.30 4.57 7.02
C LEU A 123 -19.48 5.54 7.03
N ARG A 124 -19.78 6.13 5.87
CA ARG A 124 -20.89 7.09 5.68
C ARG A 124 -22.13 6.39 5.16
N GLY A 125 -23.29 7.03 5.34
CA GLY A 125 -24.57 6.52 4.82
C GLY A 125 -24.94 5.16 5.40
N VAL A 126 -24.68 4.95 6.70
CA VAL A 126 -25.00 3.67 7.35
C VAL A 126 -26.51 3.56 7.48
N VAL A 127 -27.08 2.53 6.83
CA VAL A 127 -28.52 2.20 6.89
C VAL A 127 -28.67 0.88 7.64
N VAL A 128 -29.37 0.91 8.77
CA VAL A 128 -29.65 -0.26 9.61
C VAL A 128 -31.04 -0.14 10.22
N ASP A 129 -31.61 -1.29 10.58
CA ASP A 129 -32.92 -1.35 11.24
C ASP A 129 -32.89 -0.84 12.68
N SER A 130 -31.76 -1.02 13.37
CA SER A 130 -31.52 -0.54 14.73
C SER A 130 -30.05 -0.25 14.98
N GLU A 131 -29.77 0.77 15.80
CA GLU A 131 -28.41 1.08 16.26
C GLU A 131 -27.75 -0.11 16.96
N ASP A 132 -28.52 -0.97 17.63
CA ASP A 132 -27.98 -2.12 18.36
C ASP A 132 -27.32 -3.15 17.44
N VAL A 133 -27.74 -3.23 16.18
CA VAL A 133 -27.07 -4.05 15.15
C VAL A 133 -25.66 -3.53 14.88
N ILE A 134 -25.48 -2.20 14.84
CA ILE A 134 -24.16 -1.59 14.66
C ILE A 134 -23.29 -1.89 15.88
N LYS A 135 -23.82 -1.71 17.10
CA LYS A 135 -23.08 -1.97 18.34
C LYS A 135 -22.63 -3.43 18.40
N ALA A 136 -23.54 -4.38 18.12
CA ALA A 136 -23.23 -5.80 18.11
C ALA A 136 -22.16 -6.15 17.07
N SER A 137 -22.27 -5.62 15.85
CA SER A 137 -21.32 -5.88 14.77
C SER A 137 -19.93 -5.30 15.06
N ALA A 138 -19.86 -4.05 15.54
CA ALA A 138 -18.61 -3.41 15.90
C ALA A 138 -17.93 -4.11 17.09
N ASN A 139 -18.69 -4.44 18.14
CA ASN A 139 -18.17 -5.18 19.29
C ASN A 139 -17.70 -6.59 18.91
N SER A 140 -18.41 -7.26 18.00
CA SER A 140 -18.00 -8.57 17.47
C SER A 140 -16.66 -8.48 16.73
N LEU A 141 -16.49 -7.48 15.84
CA LEU A 141 -15.21 -7.26 15.15
C LEU A 141 -14.05 -7.02 16.12
N GLY A 142 -14.28 -6.21 17.16
CA GLY A 142 -13.26 -5.94 18.18
C GLY A 142 -12.89 -7.19 18.99
N ARG A 143 -13.89 -7.99 19.41
CA ARG A 143 -13.69 -9.16 20.28
C ARG A 143 -13.17 -10.39 19.51
N ASN A 144 -13.78 -10.68 18.37
CA ASN A 144 -13.56 -11.91 17.62
C ASN A 144 -12.55 -11.71 16.48
N GLY A 145 -12.34 -10.47 16.02
CA GLY A 145 -11.47 -10.17 14.90
C GLY A 145 -12.11 -10.49 13.54
N PHE A 146 -11.27 -10.80 12.56
CA PHE A 146 -11.66 -11.11 11.20
C PHE A 146 -10.71 -12.15 10.58
N ILE A 147 -11.15 -12.78 9.49
CA ILE A 147 -10.29 -13.69 8.71
C ILE A 147 -9.31 -12.85 7.88
N ASN A 148 -8.02 -13.12 8.01
CA ASN A 148 -6.93 -12.31 7.48
C ASN A 148 -6.68 -12.54 5.97
N TYR A 149 -7.74 -12.49 5.16
CA TYR A 149 -7.68 -12.64 3.72
C TYR A 149 -6.74 -11.64 3.05
N PHE A 150 -6.14 -12.07 1.93
CA PHE A 150 -5.61 -11.13 0.96
C PHE A 150 -6.77 -10.39 0.30
N GLY A 151 -6.80 -9.06 0.43
CA GLY A 151 -7.82 -8.23 -0.18
C GLY A 151 -7.74 -8.19 -1.71
N LEU A 152 -8.80 -7.72 -2.37
CA LEU A 152 -8.87 -7.67 -3.84
C LEU A 152 -7.77 -6.84 -4.51
N GLN A 153 -7.21 -5.87 -3.80
CA GLN A 153 -6.04 -5.12 -4.25
C GLN A 153 -4.85 -6.04 -4.61
N ARG A 154 -4.71 -7.19 -3.95
CA ARG A 154 -3.67 -8.19 -4.22
C ARG A 154 -3.84 -8.88 -5.58
N PHE A 155 -5.07 -8.97 -6.07
CA PHE A 155 -5.42 -9.67 -7.31
C PHE A 155 -5.63 -8.72 -8.49
N GLY A 156 -5.40 -7.41 -8.29
CA GLY A 156 -5.61 -6.37 -9.27
C GLY A 156 -7.08 -5.93 -9.37
N SER A 157 -7.31 -4.74 -9.94
CA SER A 157 -8.65 -4.18 -10.18
C SER A 157 -9.12 -4.30 -11.63
N GLY A 158 -8.28 -4.86 -12.52
CA GLY A 158 -8.62 -5.12 -13.91
C GLY A 158 -9.42 -6.41 -14.11
N SER A 159 -9.90 -6.62 -15.32
CA SER A 159 -10.65 -7.83 -15.70
C SER A 159 -9.80 -9.08 -15.82
N VAL A 160 -8.47 -8.95 -15.98
CA VAL A 160 -7.52 -10.07 -15.92
C VAL A 160 -6.97 -10.16 -14.50
N PRO A 161 -7.32 -11.19 -13.72
CA PRO A 161 -6.82 -11.35 -12.36
C PRO A 161 -5.33 -11.67 -12.35
N THR A 162 -4.59 -11.00 -11.47
CA THR A 162 -3.13 -11.14 -11.32
C THR A 162 -2.70 -12.58 -11.04
N HIS A 163 -3.51 -13.35 -10.30
CA HIS A 163 -3.20 -14.73 -9.94
C HIS A 163 -3.25 -15.68 -11.13
N LEU A 164 -4.07 -15.42 -12.15
CA LEU A 164 -4.09 -16.22 -13.37
C LEU A 164 -2.83 -15.98 -14.22
N VAL A 165 -2.31 -14.75 -14.23
CA VAL A 165 -0.98 -14.47 -14.80
C VAL A 165 0.09 -15.22 -14.00
N GLY A 166 0.01 -15.24 -12.68
CA GLY A 166 0.88 -16.05 -11.82
C GLY A 166 0.84 -17.54 -12.18
N ALA A 167 -0.35 -18.10 -12.36
CA ALA A 167 -0.54 -19.50 -12.73
C ALA A 167 0.08 -19.83 -14.11
N THR A 168 -0.12 -18.97 -15.11
CA THR A 168 0.52 -19.16 -16.44
C THR A 168 2.05 -19.08 -16.38
N LEU A 169 2.61 -18.22 -15.52
CA LEU A 169 4.05 -18.16 -15.29
C LEU A 169 4.58 -19.44 -14.65
N LEU A 170 3.90 -19.96 -13.62
CA LEU A 170 4.26 -21.21 -12.94
C LEU A 170 4.21 -22.44 -13.87
N ARG A 171 3.34 -22.41 -14.88
CA ARG A 171 3.27 -23.45 -15.93
C ARG A 171 4.31 -23.29 -17.04
N GLY A 172 5.06 -22.20 -17.07
CA GLY A 172 6.02 -21.91 -18.15
C GLY A 172 5.37 -21.48 -19.47
N GLU A 173 4.11 -21.05 -19.44
CA GLU A 173 3.34 -20.62 -20.62
C GLU A 173 3.67 -19.16 -20.98
N TRP A 174 4.93 -18.88 -21.30
CA TRP A 174 5.46 -17.50 -21.45
C TRP A 174 4.68 -16.63 -22.44
N LYS A 175 4.32 -17.21 -23.59
CA LYS A 175 3.55 -16.51 -24.64
C LYS A 175 2.15 -16.14 -24.14
N SER A 176 1.50 -17.05 -23.41
CA SER A 176 0.17 -16.83 -22.83
C SER A 176 0.24 -15.76 -21.75
N ALA A 177 1.23 -15.78 -20.87
CA ALA A 177 1.44 -14.74 -19.85
C ALA A 177 1.64 -13.35 -20.49
N VAL A 178 2.46 -13.25 -21.54
CA VAL A 178 2.64 -11.99 -22.29
C VAL A 178 1.33 -11.51 -22.91
N LYS A 179 0.56 -12.40 -23.54
CA LYS A 179 -0.77 -12.06 -24.09
C LYS A 179 -1.72 -11.59 -23.01
N MET A 180 -1.80 -12.28 -21.88
CA MET A 180 -2.64 -11.86 -20.76
C MET A 180 -2.27 -10.46 -20.27
N ILE A 181 -0.98 -10.09 -20.30
CA ILE A 181 -0.50 -8.77 -19.91
C ILE A 181 -0.80 -7.71 -20.98
N LEU A 182 -0.70 -8.03 -22.27
CA LEU A 182 -0.78 -7.05 -23.37
C LEU A 182 -2.16 -6.92 -24.03
N ASP A 183 -2.94 -7.99 -24.11
CA ASP A 183 -4.22 -8.04 -24.83
C ASP A 183 -5.25 -7.06 -24.25
N PRO A 184 -6.19 -6.55 -25.08
CA PRO A 184 -7.29 -5.70 -24.63
C PRO A 184 -8.13 -6.33 -23.53
N ARG A 185 -8.63 -5.49 -22.62
CA ARG A 185 -9.33 -5.90 -21.40
C ARG A 185 -10.56 -5.05 -21.15
N GLU A 186 -11.62 -5.68 -20.65
CA GLU A 186 -12.84 -4.98 -20.27
C GLU A 186 -12.62 -4.09 -19.04
N GLY A 187 -13.28 -2.91 -19.03
CA GLY A 187 -13.28 -1.99 -17.90
C GLY A 187 -12.03 -1.12 -17.74
N GLU A 188 -11.09 -1.16 -18.70
CA GLU A 188 -9.94 -0.26 -18.74
C GLU A 188 -10.31 1.14 -19.26
N ARG A 189 -9.43 2.11 -19.04
CA ARG A 189 -9.60 3.46 -19.60
C ARG A 189 -9.49 3.40 -21.13
N ASN A 190 -10.33 4.16 -21.83
CA ASN A 190 -10.40 4.18 -23.30
C ASN A 190 -9.03 4.36 -23.99
N GLU A 191 -8.14 5.18 -23.44
CA GLU A 191 -6.78 5.39 -23.98
C GLU A 191 -5.93 4.11 -23.95
N ILE A 192 -6.03 3.33 -22.86
CA ILE A 192 -5.28 2.09 -22.68
C ILE A 192 -5.88 1.00 -23.57
N SER A 193 -7.21 0.86 -23.59
CA SER A 193 -7.90 -0.13 -24.44
C SER A 193 -7.52 0.04 -25.91
N LYS A 194 -7.61 1.28 -26.43
CA LYS A 194 -7.23 1.59 -27.82
C LYS A 194 -5.76 1.29 -28.14
N ALA A 195 -4.85 1.50 -27.18
CA ALA A 195 -3.44 1.19 -27.38
C ALA A 195 -3.20 -0.33 -27.47
N ARG A 196 -3.90 -1.12 -26.65
CA ARG A 196 -3.83 -2.59 -26.68
C ARG A 196 -4.51 -3.17 -27.92
N GLU A 197 -5.65 -2.63 -28.34
CA GLU A 197 -6.36 -3.03 -29.56
C GLU A 197 -5.48 -2.79 -30.77
N TYR A 198 -4.89 -1.60 -30.87
CA TYR A 198 -3.92 -1.25 -31.90
C TYR A 198 -2.76 -2.25 -31.96
N TYR A 199 -2.18 -2.62 -30.80
CA TYR A 199 -1.11 -3.62 -30.76
C TYR A 199 -1.59 -4.99 -31.27
N LYS A 200 -2.77 -5.43 -30.84
CA LYS A 200 -3.34 -6.73 -31.22
C LYS A 200 -3.66 -6.83 -32.71
N GLU A 201 -4.04 -5.72 -33.35
CA GLU A 201 -4.38 -5.67 -34.78
C GLU A 201 -3.15 -5.51 -35.67
N THR A 202 -2.13 -4.75 -35.23
CA THR A 202 -1.04 -4.32 -36.10
C THR A 202 0.32 -4.95 -35.79
N ASP A 203 0.51 -5.48 -34.57
CA ASP A 203 1.80 -5.89 -34.00
C ASP A 203 2.89 -4.78 -34.06
N ASP A 204 2.50 -3.51 -34.29
CA ASP A 204 3.43 -2.37 -34.33
C ASP A 204 3.83 -1.96 -32.90
N ILE A 205 5.00 -2.44 -32.48
CA ILE A 205 5.58 -2.14 -31.17
C ILE A 205 5.87 -0.64 -31.02
N ASP A 206 6.41 0.02 -32.04
CA ASP A 206 6.82 1.42 -31.96
C ASP A 206 5.60 2.36 -31.88
N GLY A 207 4.57 2.10 -32.69
CA GLY A 207 3.28 2.77 -32.60
C GLY A 207 2.60 2.56 -31.25
N THR A 208 2.65 1.34 -30.72
CA THR A 208 2.05 1.00 -29.43
C THR A 208 2.76 1.72 -28.28
N LEU A 209 4.10 1.74 -28.25
CA LEU A 209 4.88 2.42 -27.20
C LEU A 209 4.66 3.94 -27.16
N ARG A 210 4.28 4.56 -28.29
CA ARG A 210 3.89 5.97 -28.35
C ARG A 210 2.49 6.22 -27.75
N LYS A 211 1.58 5.26 -27.87
CA LYS A 211 0.19 5.35 -27.38
C LYS A 211 0.05 4.92 -25.92
N LEU A 212 0.89 3.98 -25.46
CA LEU A 212 0.82 3.47 -24.09
C LEU A 212 1.27 4.51 -23.05
N PRO A 213 0.45 4.80 -22.03
CA PRO A 213 0.85 5.65 -20.91
C PRO A 213 2.14 5.19 -20.24
N ARG A 214 2.95 6.14 -19.77
CA ARG A 214 4.26 5.85 -19.15
C ARG A 214 4.17 4.99 -17.88
N HIS A 215 3.03 5.01 -17.20
CA HIS A 215 2.83 4.28 -15.96
C HIS A 215 2.60 2.78 -16.12
N LEU A 216 2.33 2.31 -17.34
CA LEU A 216 2.21 0.89 -17.67
C LEU A 216 3.59 0.25 -17.83
N VAL A 217 4.30 0.09 -16.72
CA VAL A 217 5.71 -0.34 -16.69
C VAL A 217 5.89 -1.73 -17.28
N ALA A 218 5.04 -2.68 -16.90
CA ALA A 218 5.16 -4.07 -17.32
C ALA A 218 4.96 -4.22 -18.84
N GLU A 219 3.89 -3.62 -19.36
CA GLU A 219 3.55 -3.63 -20.79
C GLU A 219 4.67 -3.00 -21.62
N ARG A 220 5.16 -1.83 -21.20
CA ARG A 220 6.24 -1.12 -21.89
C ARG A 220 7.54 -1.90 -21.86
N ALA A 221 7.90 -2.52 -20.73
CA ALA A 221 9.11 -3.33 -20.61
C ALA A 221 9.08 -4.56 -21.54
N ILE A 222 7.93 -5.26 -21.58
CA ILE A 222 7.72 -6.39 -22.48
C ILE A 222 7.90 -5.95 -23.93
N LEU A 223 7.20 -4.89 -24.36
CA LEU A 223 7.25 -4.40 -25.73
C LEU A 223 8.65 -3.93 -26.13
N GLN A 224 9.35 -3.21 -25.25
CA GLN A 224 10.74 -2.80 -25.50
C GLN A 224 11.70 -3.99 -25.64
N CYS A 225 11.48 -5.08 -24.88
CA CYS A 225 12.26 -6.30 -25.01
C CYS A 225 11.93 -7.05 -26.30
N LEU A 226 10.65 -7.21 -26.63
CA LEU A 226 10.21 -7.87 -27.87
C LEU A 226 10.69 -7.16 -29.13
N LYS A 227 10.84 -5.82 -29.08
CA LYS A 227 11.48 -5.05 -30.16
C LYS A 227 12.91 -5.49 -30.44
N LYS A 228 13.68 -5.80 -29.39
CA LYS A 228 15.08 -6.22 -29.48
C LYS A 228 15.22 -7.72 -29.79
N CYS A 229 14.36 -8.53 -29.18
CA CYS A 229 14.40 -9.99 -29.23
C CYS A 229 13.00 -10.57 -29.57
N PRO A 230 12.56 -10.51 -30.84
CA PRO A 230 11.25 -11.02 -31.25
C PRO A 230 11.10 -12.51 -30.91
N GLY A 231 9.92 -12.89 -30.40
CA GLY A 231 9.60 -14.29 -30.06
C GLY A 231 10.20 -14.80 -28.73
N ASN A 232 11.12 -14.06 -28.09
CA ASN A 232 11.67 -14.46 -26.79
C ASN A 232 10.82 -13.94 -25.62
N TYR A 233 9.66 -14.57 -25.40
CA TYR A 233 8.69 -14.17 -24.38
C TYR A 233 9.23 -14.27 -22.95
N LEU A 234 10.09 -15.25 -22.66
CA LEU A 234 10.70 -15.39 -21.33
C LEU A 234 11.60 -14.19 -21.00
N GLN A 235 12.43 -13.75 -21.95
CA GLN A 235 13.23 -12.55 -21.76
C GLN A 235 12.36 -11.29 -21.65
N ALA A 236 11.26 -11.22 -22.39
CA ALA A 236 10.32 -10.10 -22.28
C ALA A 236 9.66 -10.02 -20.90
N LEU A 237 9.31 -11.15 -20.28
CA LEU A 237 8.81 -11.21 -18.91
C LEU A 237 9.90 -10.87 -17.88
N LYS A 238 11.15 -11.28 -18.13
CA LYS A 238 12.30 -10.91 -17.29
C LYS A 238 12.72 -9.44 -17.42
N ALA A 239 12.29 -8.74 -18.48
CA ALA A 239 12.51 -7.31 -18.61
C ALA A 239 11.63 -6.50 -17.64
N ILE A 240 10.52 -7.07 -17.15
CA ILE A 240 9.69 -6.45 -16.12
C ILE A 240 10.50 -6.36 -14.83
N PRO A 241 10.49 -5.22 -14.11
CA PRO A 241 11.19 -5.09 -12.83
C PRO A 241 10.83 -6.23 -11.86
N ARG A 242 11.84 -6.79 -11.16
CA ARG A 242 11.72 -8.01 -10.34
C ARG A 242 10.51 -7.97 -9.39
N THR A 243 10.34 -6.87 -8.66
CA THR A 243 9.22 -6.67 -7.73
C THR A 243 7.85 -6.87 -8.38
N LEU A 244 7.68 -6.39 -9.61
CA LEU A 244 6.40 -6.44 -10.32
C LEU A 244 6.14 -7.81 -10.92
N ARG A 245 7.17 -8.48 -11.46
CA ARG A 245 7.01 -9.84 -11.96
C ARG A 245 6.74 -10.84 -10.84
N MET A 246 7.37 -10.66 -9.67
CA MET A 246 7.11 -11.50 -8.50
C MET A 246 5.69 -11.35 -7.96
N MET A 247 5.07 -10.17 -8.11
CA MET A 247 3.68 -9.94 -7.71
C MET A 247 2.71 -10.95 -8.34
N TYR A 248 2.93 -11.37 -9.58
CA TYR A 248 2.09 -12.37 -10.25
C TYR A 248 2.13 -13.72 -9.52
N VAL A 249 3.33 -14.25 -9.29
CA VAL A 249 3.50 -15.54 -8.59
C VAL A 249 2.99 -15.45 -7.15
N HIS A 250 3.29 -14.37 -6.44
CA HIS A 250 2.79 -14.18 -5.09
C HIS A 250 1.27 -14.04 -5.00
N SER A 251 0.63 -13.45 -6.01
CA SER A 251 -0.83 -13.38 -6.04
C SER A 251 -1.46 -14.77 -6.22
N TYR A 252 -0.78 -15.72 -6.88
CA TYR A 252 -1.21 -17.11 -6.93
C TYR A 252 -1.09 -17.81 -5.58
N GLN A 253 0.01 -17.58 -4.84
CA GLN A 253 0.12 -18.05 -3.45
C GLN A 253 -1.01 -17.49 -2.56
N SER A 254 -1.31 -16.19 -2.70
CA SER A 254 -2.41 -15.53 -2.00
C SER A 254 -3.78 -16.12 -2.37
N PHE A 255 -3.98 -16.53 -3.63
CA PHE A 255 -5.21 -17.18 -4.08
C PHE A 255 -5.41 -18.53 -3.39
N LEU A 256 -4.40 -19.41 -3.42
CA LEU A 256 -4.45 -20.70 -2.74
C LEU A 256 -4.68 -20.54 -1.23
N TRP A 257 -3.96 -19.59 -0.61
CA TRP A 257 -4.10 -19.30 0.81
C TRP A 257 -5.51 -18.84 1.18
N ASN A 258 -6.12 -17.93 0.40
CA ASN A 258 -7.48 -17.47 0.65
C ASN A 258 -8.49 -18.64 0.63
N HIS A 259 -8.38 -19.53 -0.36
CA HIS A 259 -9.25 -20.71 -0.43
C HIS A 259 -9.02 -21.69 0.72
N ALA A 260 -7.76 -21.92 1.12
CA ALA A 260 -7.44 -22.76 2.27
C ALA A 260 -7.97 -22.16 3.58
N ALA A 261 -7.85 -20.84 3.78
CA ALA A 261 -8.42 -20.15 4.94
C ALA A 261 -9.95 -20.26 4.99
N SER A 262 -10.63 -20.10 3.85
CA SER A 262 -12.08 -20.32 3.77
C SER A 262 -12.46 -21.77 4.11
N ALA A 263 -11.73 -22.75 3.59
CA ALA A 263 -11.98 -24.16 3.89
C ALA A 263 -11.73 -24.49 5.38
N ARG A 264 -10.66 -23.96 5.97
CA ARG A 264 -10.37 -24.11 7.40
C ARG A 264 -11.52 -23.59 8.26
N VAL A 265 -12.09 -22.44 7.91
CA VAL A 265 -13.23 -21.85 8.63
C VAL A 265 -14.50 -22.69 8.40
N GLN A 266 -14.77 -23.11 7.16
CA GLN A 266 -15.98 -23.84 6.82
C GLN A 266 -16.04 -25.23 7.48
N LYS A 267 -14.90 -25.93 7.55
CA LYS A 267 -14.85 -27.30 8.04
C LYS A 267 -14.64 -27.39 9.56
N HIS A 268 -13.86 -26.48 10.14
CA HIS A 268 -13.40 -26.56 11.53
C HIS A 268 -13.82 -25.37 12.40
N GLY A 269 -14.55 -24.39 11.85
CA GLY A 269 -15.06 -23.23 12.58
C GLY A 269 -13.98 -22.21 12.98
N THR A 270 -14.34 -21.27 13.87
CA THR A 270 -13.51 -20.11 14.25
C THR A 270 -13.26 -19.99 15.75
N GLU A 271 -13.63 -20.99 16.55
CA GLU A 271 -13.58 -20.89 18.01
C GLU A 271 -12.37 -21.61 18.61
N HIS A 272 -12.00 -22.74 18.02
CA HIS A 272 -11.00 -23.65 18.58
C HIS A 272 -9.95 -24.06 17.55
N VAL A 273 -8.74 -24.28 18.05
CA VAL A 273 -7.65 -24.92 17.30
C VAL A 273 -7.98 -26.40 17.15
N VAL A 274 -7.71 -26.97 15.98
CA VAL A 274 -7.94 -28.39 15.71
C VAL A 274 -6.64 -29.15 15.50
N VAL A 275 -6.66 -30.47 15.71
CA VAL A 275 -5.51 -31.34 15.44
C VAL A 275 -5.16 -31.20 13.95
N GLY A 276 -3.87 -31.06 13.68
CA GLY A 276 -3.38 -30.86 12.31
C GLY A 276 -3.24 -29.38 11.88
N ASP A 277 -3.78 -28.42 12.64
CA ASP A 277 -3.51 -26.99 12.40
C ASP A 277 -2.00 -26.69 12.53
N LEU A 278 -1.55 -25.61 11.88
CA LEU A 278 -0.18 -25.12 12.05
C LEU A 278 -0.17 -23.92 12.99
N VAL A 279 0.83 -23.85 13.87
CA VAL A 279 1.03 -22.75 14.82
C VAL A 279 2.51 -22.40 14.93
N PHE A 280 2.81 -21.14 15.26
CA PHE A 280 4.18 -20.76 15.63
C PHE A 280 4.56 -21.35 16.99
N CYS A 281 5.75 -21.92 17.11
CA CYS A 281 6.28 -22.45 18.37
C CYS A 281 6.39 -21.33 19.44
N LYS A 282 5.93 -21.58 20.68
CA LYS A 282 6.04 -20.62 21.80
C LYS A 282 7.10 -21.07 22.82
N GLY A 283 7.91 -20.11 23.29
CA GLY A 283 8.66 -20.08 24.57
C GLY A 283 9.41 -21.36 24.94
N ASP A 284 8.70 -22.29 25.58
CA ASP A 284 9.23 -23.59 26.01
C ASP A 284 9.73 -24.46 24.84
N ASP A 285 9.19 -24.26 23.63
CA ASP A 285 9.64 -24.94 22.41
C ASP A 285 10.89 -24.27 21.80
N THR A 286 11.21 -23.04 22.24
CA THR A 286 12.32 -22.20 21.74
C THR A 286 13.50 -22.11 22.71
N GLU A 287 13.41 -22.63 23.94
CA GLU A 287 14.55 -22.69 24.89
C GLU A 287 15.67 -23.65 24.44
N LYS A 288 15.51 -24.32 23.31
CA LYS A 288 16.61 -25.01 22.62
C LYS A 288 17.37 -24.19 21.59
N GLU A 289 16.93 -22.98 21.20
CA GLU A 289 17.71 -22.11 20.31
C GLU A 289 17.22 -20.66 20.39
N LEU A 290 18.04 -19.82 21.01
CA LEU A 290 17.80 -18.39 21.20
C LEU A 290 18.05 -17.57 19.93
N GLY A 291 17.16 -16.61 19.63
CA GLY A 291 17.50 -15.42 18.82
C GLY A 291 16.35 -14.85 17.98
N CYS A 292 15.68 -13.82 18.50
CA CYS A 292 14.56 -13.06 17.91
C CYS A 292 14.63 -12.80 16.39
N VAL A 293 13.53 -13.06 15.66
CA VAL A 293 13.28 -12.49 14.32
C VAL A 293 11.78 -12.27 14.06
N ASN A 294 11.42 -11.06 13.63
CA ASN A 294 10.11 -10.73 13.07
C ASN A 294 9.93 -11.39 11.69
N PRO A 295 8.88 -12.20 11.46
CA PRO A 295 8.52 -12.64 10.12
C PRO A 295 7.63 -11.57 9.46
N GLU A 296 7.65 -11.53 8.13
CA GLU A 296 6.78 -10.73 7.24
C GLU A 296 7.41 -9.45 6.66
N PHE A 297 8.19 -9.63 5.59
CA PHE A 297 8.47 -8.57 4.62
C PHE A 297 7.49 -8.70 3.45
N GLU A 298 6.63 -7.70 3.26
CA GLU A 298 5.79 -7.55 2.07
C GLU A 298 6.39 -6.52 1.09
N TYR A 299 6.25 -6.84 -0.21
CA TYR A 299 6.50 -5.94 -1.34
C TYR A 299 5.19 -5.29 -1.80
N GLU A 300 5.22 -3.97 -2.03
CA GLU A 300 4.11 -3.21 -2.60
C GLU A 300 4.29 -2.86 -4.08
N SER A 301 3.14 -2.91 -4.75
CA SER A 301 2.58 -2.00 -5.75
C SER A 301 3.51 -1.30 -6.75
N SER A 302 3.41 -1.74 -8.01
CA SER A 302 3.85 -1.05 -9.22
C SER A 302 3.22 0.32 -9.40
N ASN A 303 4.06 1.33 -9.66
CA ASN A 303 4.01 2.15 -10.87
C ASN A 303 5.34 2.91 -11.11
N ASP A 304 5.66 3.06 -12.40
CA ASP A 304 6.69 3.85 -13.10
C ASP A 304 8.16 3.40 -12.94
N ALA A 305 8.80 2.78 -13.95
CA ALA A 305 9.36 3.42 -15.15
C ALA A 305 10.35 4.57 -14.84
N ASP A 306 11.52 4.21 -14.32
CA ASP A 306 12.75 4.89 -14.71
C ASP A 306 13.90 3.88 -14.81
N ASP A 307 14.76 4.14 -15.78
CA ASP A 307 15.85 3.34 -16.29
C ASP A 307 16.99 3.18 -15.28
N SER A 308 17.21 1.95 -14.81
CA SER A 308 18.54 1.51 -14.36
C SER A 308 18.66 -0.01 -14.52
N SER A 309 19.12 -0.42 -15.71
CA SER A 309 19.85 -1.68 -15.88
C SER A 309 21.00 -1.76 -14.88
N HIS A 310 21.18 -2.93 -14.26
CA HIS A 310 22.13 -3.24 -13.17
C HIS A 310 21.75 -2.68 -11.79
N LEU A 311 20.82 -3.39 -11.15
CA LEU A 311 21.02 -3.75 -9.74
C LEU A 311 21.43 -5.22 -9.75
N ASP A 312 22.75 -5.43 -9.76
CA ASP A 312 23.33 -6.72 -9.46
C ASP A 312 22.82 -7.19 -8.09
N GLU A 313 22.56 -8.49 -8.03
CA GLU A 313 22.62 -9.34 -6.85
C GLU A 313 22.78 -8.56 -5.53
N VAL A 314 21.66 -8.26 -4.88
CA VAL A 314 21.68 -8.40 -3.43
C VAL A 314 21.89 -9.90 -3.26
N PRO A 315 23.02 -10.37 -2.71
CA PRO A 315 23.09 -11.74 -2.28
C PRO A 315 21.88 -11.89 -1.37
N GLU A 316 20.99 -12.84 -1.66
CA GLU A 316 20.37 -13.55 -0.56
C GLU A 316 21.54 -13.81 0.37
N THR A 317 21.57 -13.13 1.51
CA THR A 317 22.60 -13.40 2.49
C THR A 317 22.45 -14.88 2.75
N ASP A 318 23.41 -15.65 2.21
CA ASP A 318 23.75 -16.98 2.64
C ASP A 318 24.14 -16.83 4.11
N HIS A 319 23.12 -16.65 4.94
CA HIS A 319 23.19 -16.97 6.33
C HIS A 319 23.33 -18.49 6.37
N PRO A 320 24.36 -18.98 7.07
CA PRO A 320 24.67 -20.39 7.10
C PRO A 320 23.43 -21.16 7.59
N ASP A 321 23.18 -22.26 6.88
CA ASP A 321 22.61 -23.52 7.37
C ASP A 321 22.17 -23.49 8.85
N GLY A 322 20.86 -23.55 9.12
CA GLY A 322 20.33 -23.71 10.48
C GLY A 322 19.19 -22.77 10.91
N ARG A 323 18.20 -22.45 10.07
CA ARG A 323 16.96 -21.80 10.54
C ARG A 323 15.86 -22.83 10.79
N HIS A 324 15.77 -23.23 12.06
CA HIS A 324 14.84 -24.19 12.62
C HIS A 324 13.37 -23.84 12.34
N ASN A 325 12.53 -24.87 12.18
CA ASN A 325 11.09 -24.77 11.92
C ASN A 325 10.39 -24.03 13.07
N LEU A 326 10.16 -22.72 12.88
CA LEU A 326 9.36 -21.88 13.78
C LEU A 326 7.88 -22.28 13.81
N VAL A 327 7.47 -23.21 12.96
CA VAL A 327 6.09 -23.67 12.81
C VAL A 327 6.03 -25.17 13.07
N LYS A 328 5.05 -25.57 13.88
CA LYS A 328 4.73 -26.97 14.16
C LYS A 328 3.27 -27.26 13.86
N THR A 329 2.97 -28.54 13.68
CA THR A 329 1.61 -29.06 13.62
C THR A 329 1.07 -29.28 15.04
N VAL A 330 -0.18 -28.89 15.25
CA VAL A 330 -0.90 -29.05 16.52
C VAL A 330 -1.28 -30.51 16.73
N THR A 331 -0.91 -31.05 17.89
CA THR A 331 -1.26 -32.41 18.33
C THR A 331 -2.40 -32.39 19.36
N ALA A 332 -2.99 -33.56 19.66
CA ALA A 332 -4.00 -33.67 20.71
C ALA A 332 -3.45 -33.25 22.10
N ALA A 333 -2.16 -33.47 22.36
CA ALA A 333 -1.52 -33.03 23.60
C ALA A 333 -1.44 -31.49 23.69
N ASP A 334 -1.15 -30.81 22.57
CA ASP A 334 -1.12 -29.35 22.51
C ASP A 334 -2.50 -28.73 22.80
N ILE A 335 -3.58 -29.35 22.32
CA ILE A 335 -4.95 -28.90 22.60
C ILE A 335 -5.27 -29.06 24.09
N ASN A 336 -4.97 -30.22 24.67
CA ASN A 336 -5.21 -30.48 26.10
C ASN A 336 -4.39 -29.55 27.01
N SER A 337 -3.23 -29.08 26.54
CA SER A 337 -2.40 -28.13 27.29
C SER A 337 -2.97 -26.70 27.31
N GLY A 338 -3.87 -26.36 26.39
CA GLY A 338 -4.39 -24.99 26.24
C GLY A 338 -3.35 -23.95 25.81
N LYS A 339 -2.15 -24.38 25.37
CA LYS A 339 -1.02 -23.49 25.01
C LYS A 339 -1.30 -22.58 23.81
N TYR A 340 -2.16 -23.03 22.89
CA TYR A 340 -2.45 -22.36 21.63
C TYR A 340 -3.91 -21.93 21.53
N THR A 341 -4.13 -20.74 20.99
CA THR A 341 -5.48 -20.22 20.71
C THR A 341 -5.70 -20.12 19.20
N ILE A 342 -6.94 -19.85 18.80
CA ILE A 342 -7.30 -19.67 17.40
C ILE A 342 -6.48 -18.55 16.71
N ASP A 343 -6.02 -17.56 17.49
CA ASP A 343 -5.22 -16.44 16.98
C ASP A 343 -3.80 -16.87 16.57
N ASP A 344 -3.33 -18.04 17.04
CA ASP A 344 -2.01 -18.58 16.72
C ASP A 344 -2.01 -19.44 15.44
N VAL A 345 -3.19 -19.77 14.91
CA VAL A 345 -3.32 -20.63 13.72
C VAL A 345 -2.79 -19.91 12.49
N VAL A 346 -1.87 -20.56 11.79
CA VAL A 346 -1.28 -20.09 10.54
C VAL A 346 -1.55 -21.05 9.41
N LEU A 347 -1.54 -20.52 8.18
CA LEU A 347 -1.56 -21.31 6.95
C LEU A 347 -0.38 -20.93 6.06
N PRO A 348 0.18 -21.89 5.29
CA PRO A 348 1.35 -21.65 4.48
C PRO A 348 1.01 -20.89 3.19
N LEU A 349 1.93 -20.02 2.79
CA LEU A 349 2.09 -19.56 1.42
C LEU A 349 3.02 -20.56 0.73
N PRO A 350 2.53 -21.34 -0.25
CA PRO A 350 3.28 -22.44 -0.87
C PRO A 350 4.70 -22.07 -1.29
N GLY A 351 5.68 -22.90 -0.93
CA GLY A 351 7.09 -22.71 -1.26
C GLY A 351 7.94 -23.90 -0.79
N SER A 352 9.26 -23.80 -0.93
CA SER A 352 10.20 -24.90 -0.66
C SER A 352 10.48 -25.17 0.81
N ARG A 353 10.19 -24.22 1.71
CA ARG A 353 10.49 -24.32 3.15
C ARG A 353 9.23 -24.30 4.01
N VAL A 354 8.06 -24.61 3.43
CA VAL A 354 6.80 -24.66 4.18
C VAL A 354 6.32 -26.09 4.36
N ILE A 355 5.69 -26.34 5.50
CA ILE A 355 4.89 -27.54 5.74
C ILE A 355 3.41 -27.20 5.56
N TYR A 356 2.62 -28.20 5.17
CA TYR A 356 1.17 -28.08 5.07
C TYR A 356 0.50 -28.62 6.34
N PRO A 357 -0.71 -28.15 6.68
CA PRO A 357 -1.49 -28.71 7.78
C PRO A 357 -1.65 -30.23 7.65
N MET A 358 -1.65 -30.96 8.76
CA MET A 358 -1.90 -32.42 8.74
C MET A 358 -3.39 -32.77 8.83
N ASN A 359 -4.23 -31.88 8.30
CA ASN A 359 -5.67 -32.06 8.20
C ASN A 359 -6.13 -31.84 6.76
N ASP A 360 -7.42 -31.98 6.54
CA ASP A 360 -8.09 -31.88 5.24
C ASP A 360 -8.10 -30.46 4.62
N VAL A 361 -7.44 -29.49 5.25
CA VAL A 361 -7.16 -28.16 4.65
C VAL A 361 -5.99 -28.26 3.67
N ALA A 362 -5.01 -29.15 3.89
CA ALA A 362 -3.89 -29.31 2.97
C ALA A 362 -4.33 -29.77 1.58
N GLU A 363 -5.36 -30.62 1.50
CA GLU A 363 -5.93 -31.10 0.24
C GLU A 363 -6.40 -29.95 -0.67
N VAL A 364 -6.84 -28.83 -0.10
CA VAL A 364 -7.30 -27.65 -0.85
C VAL A 364 -6.17 -27.04 -1.66
N TYR A 365 -4.95 -26.99 -1.11
CA TYR A 365 -3.78 -26.49 -1.82
C TYR A 365 -3.46 -27.34 -3.03
N HIS A 366 -3.37 -28.66 -2.83
CA HIS A 366 -3.02 -29.60 -3.88
C HIS A 366 -4.10 -29.68 -4.95
N HIS A 367 -5.38 -29.77 -4.57
CA HIS A 367 -6.47 -29.86 -5.52
C HIS A 367 -6.59 -28.62 -6.42
N LEU A 368 -6.46 -27.42 -5.85
CA LEU A 368 -6.52 -26.18 -6.64
C LEU A 368 -5.30 -26.02 -7.54
N ALA A 369 -4.11 -26.34 -7.05
CA ALA A 369 -2.89 -26.29 -7.85
C ALA A 369 -2.96 -27.29 -9.02
N GLU A 370 -3.37 -28.54 -8.77
CA GLU A 370 -3.55 -29.56 -9.80
C GLU A 370 -4.60 -29.17 -10.84
N LYS A 371 -5.73 -28.57 -10.41
CA LYS A 371 -6.76 -28.05 -11.30
C LYS A 371 -6.20 -27.00 -12.26
N ASP A 372 -5.24 -26.20 -11.81
CA ASP A 372 -4.53 -25.22 -12.62
C ASP A 372 -3.28 -25.79 -13.31
N GLY A 373 -3.04 -27.10 -13.26
CA GLY A 373 -1.89 -27.77 -13.88
C GLY A 373 -0.54 -27.42 -13.24
N ILE A 374 -0.53 -27.09 -11.95
CA ILE A 374 0.66 -26.68 -11.19
C ILE A 374 0.94 -27.72 -10.10
N ASN A 375 2.19 -28.20 -10.04
CA ASN A 375 2.66 -29.03 -8.93
C ASN A 375 3.36 -28.14 -7.88
N LEU A 376 3.03 -28.32 -6.60
CA LEU A 376 3.61 -27.54 -5.50
C LEU A 376 4.98 -28.09 -5.03
N THR A 377 5.33 -29.32 -5.39
CA THR A 377 6.60 -29.98 -5.02
C THR A 377 7.60 -30.04 -6.16
N GLU A 378 7.15 -29.94 -7.40
CA GLU A 378 7.99 -30.02 -8.60
C GLU A 378 7.76 -28.82 -9.51
N SER A 379 8.81 -28.39 -10.22
CA SER A 379 8.73 -27.29 -11.17
C SER A 379 8.68 -27.81 -12.60
N LEU A 380 7.82 -27.21 -13.43
CA LEU A 380 7.72 -27.53 -14.85
C LEU A 380 8.85 -26.92 -15.69
N HIS A 381 9.64 -26.01 -15.12
CA HIS A 381 10.71 -25.31 -15.81
C HIS A 381 11.87 -24.93 -14.88
N ASN A 382 13.04 -24.61 -15.45
CA ASN A 382 14.24 -24.28 -14.66
C ASN A 382 14.39 -22.79 -14.30
N VAL A 383 13.36 -21.96 -14.53
CA VAL A 383 13.39 -20.53 -14.20
C VAL A 383 13.04 -20.32 -12.72
N LYS A 384 14.08 -20.16 -11.87
CA LYS A 384 13.94 -20.01 -10.41
C LYS A 384 12.88 -18.97 -9.99
N GLU A 385 12.85 -17.80 -10.62
CA GLU A 385 11.93 -16.71 -10.24
C GLU A 385 10.45 -17.03 -10.46
N PHE A 386 10.14 -17.94 -11.38
CA PHE A 386 8.79 -18.37 -11.71
C PHE A 386 8.50 -19.77 -11.21
N SER A 387 9.29 -20.28 -10.26
CA SER A 387 9.14 -21.62 -9.71
C SER A 387 8.74 -21.54 -8.24
N ILE A 388 7.61 -22.18 -7.90
CA ILE A 388 7.12 -22.24 -6.53
C ILE A 388 8.11 -22.96 -5.61
N THR A 389 8.84 -23.94 -6.13
CA THR A 389 9.86 -24.73 -5.42
C THR A 389 11.20 -23.99 -5.25
N SER A 390 11.39 -22.86 -5.95
CA SER A 390 12.56 -22.01 -5.76
C SER A 390 12.29 -20.85 -4.81
N MET A 391 11.03 -20.59 -4.49
CA MET A 391 10.61 -19.60 -3.51
C MET A 391 10.55 -20.27 -2.14
N THR A 392 11.02 -19.60 -1.08
CA THR A 392 11.03 -20.17 0.27
C THR A 392 9.62 -20.48 0.79
N GLY A 393 8.62 -19.71 0.37
CA GLY A 393 7.30 -19.69 1.01
C GLY A 393 7.35 -18.94 2.36
N ASN A 394 6.21 -18.84 3.02
CA ASN A 394 6.07 -18.20 4.33
C ASN A 394 4.79 -18.69 5.03
N TYR A 395 4.51 -18.22 6.24
CA TYR A 395 3.28 -18.50 6.97
C TYR A 395 2.53 -17.21 7.26
N ARG A 396 1.20 -17.30 7.31
CA ARG A 396 0.32 -16.17 7.61
C ARG A 396 -0.78 -16.61 8.57
N ARG A 397 -1.03 -15.79 9.60
CA ARG A 397 -2.12 -16.02 10.55
C ARG A 397 -3.47 -16.01 9.85
N VAL A 398 -4.32 -16.98 10.16
CA VAL A 398 -5.66 -17.09 9.58
C VAL A 398 -6.61 -16.05 10.16
N PHE A 399 -6.51 -15.81 11.46
CA PHE A 399 -7.36 -14.89 12.19
C PHE A 399 -6.56 -13.70 12.70
N GLN A 400 -7.13 -12.51 12.59
CA GLN A 400 -6.51 -11.29 13.06
C GLN A 400 -7.50 -10.48 13.90
N LYS A 401 -7.05 -10.06 15.08
CA LYS A 401 -7.79 -9.11 15.92
C LYS A 401 -7.20 -7.71 15.78
N PRO A 402 -8.04 -6.67 15.66
CA PRO A 402 -7.57 -5.30 15.71
C PRO A 402 -7.06 -4.96 17.12
N MET A 403 -5.93 -4.29 17.20
CA MET A 403 -5.43 -3.68 18.45
C MET A 403 -5.99 -2.26 18.57
N ASP A 404 -6.11 -1.75 19.79
CA ASP A 404 -6.63 -0.40 20.07
C ASP A 404 -7.97 -0.09 19.37
N PHE A 405 -8.88 -1.08 19.32
CA PHE A 405 -10.14 -0.96 18.60
C PHE A 405 -11.13 -0.07 19.35
N GLU A 406 -11.54 1.01 18.71
CA GLU A 406 -12.53 1.96 19.19
C GLU A 406 -13.54 2.27 18.07
N TRP A 407 -14.79 2.57 18.44
CA TRP A 407 -15.80 2.98 17.48
C TRP A 407 -16.75 4.02 18.08
N GLU A 408 -17.26 4.92 17.23
CA GLU A 408 -18.26 5.92 17.59
C GLU A 408 -19.31 6.08 16.48
N LEU A 409 -20.56 6.30 16.89
CA LEU A 409 -21.65 6.68 15.99
C LEU A 409 -21.71 8.20 15.88
N LEU A 410 -21.73 8.68 14.64
CA LEU A 410 -21.80 10.09 14.31
C LEU A 410 -23.04 10.36 13.48
N THR A 411 -23.61 11.55 13.66
CA THR A 411 -24.69 12.04 12.79
C THR A 411 -24.22 13.25 12.03
N TYR A 412 -24.52 13.32 10.74
CA TYR A 412 -24.11 14.41 9.87
C TYR A 412 -25.22 14.78 8.89
N ILE A 413 -25.15 15.99 8.35
CA ILE A 413 -26.10 16.49 7.34
C ILE A 413 -25.35 16.64 6.01
N ASP A 414 -24.26 17.40 6.03
CA ASP A 414 -23.40 17.61 4.87
C ASP A 414 -22.44 16.43 4.65
N GLY A 415 -22.62 15.73 3.53
CA GLY A 415 -21.75 14.62 3.10
C GLY A 415 -20.31 15.02 2.80
N ASN A 416 -20.05 16.30 2.48
CA ASN A 416 -18.71 16.78 2.15
C ASN A 416 -17.89 17.18 3.39
N LYS A 417 -18.55 17.44 4.53
CA LYS A 417 -17.87 17.82 5.76
C LYS A 417 -17.05 16.64 6.32
N PRO A 418 -15.73 16.78 6.55
CA PRO A 418 -14.92 15.73 7.18
C PRO A 418 -15.45 15.33 8.56
N LEU A 419 -15.47 14.02 8.84
CA LEU A 419 -15.93 13.44 10.11
C LEU A 419 -14.78 12.87 10.96
N ALA A 420 -13.57 12.92 10.44
CA ALA A 420 -12.35 12.55 11.15
C ALA A 420 -11.33 13.67 10.96
N GLU A 421 -10.62 14.01 12.03
CA GLU A 421 -9.57 15.01 12.01
C GLU A 421 -8.27 14.41 11.48
N THR A 422 -7.59 15.14 10.61
CA THR A 422 -6.25 14.80 10.14
C THR A 422 -5.18 15.31 11.10
N ASP A 423 -3.94 14.84 10.93
CA ASP A 423 -2.79 15.36 11.67
C ASP A 423 -2.59 16.87 11.43
N LEU A 424 -2.88 17.35 10.21
CA LEU A 424 -2.79 18.78 9.90
C LEU A 424 -3.88 19.60 10.59
N ASP A 425 -5.10 19.09 10.69
CA ASP A 425 -6.18 19.75 11.42
C ASP A 425 -5.81 19.90 12.91
N LYS A 426 -5.27 18.83 13.51
CA LYS A 426 -4.79 18.84 14.89
C LYS A 426 -3.67 19.86 15.11
N ILE A 427 -2.69 19.90 14.21
CA ILE A 427 -1.59 20.88 14.27
C ILE A 427 -2.12 22.31 14.10
N ALA A 428 -3.06 22.55 13.19
CA ALA A 428 -3.65 23.88 12.98
C ALA A 428 -4.42 24.35 14.21
N LYS A 429 -5.23 23.47 14.83
CA LYS A 429 -5.94 23.76 16.08
C LYS A 429 -4.99 24.05 17.24
N ALA A 430 -3.95 23.24 17.41
CA ALA A 430 -2.96 23.45 18.47
C ALA A 430 -2.23 24.79 18.33
N LYS A 431 -1.91 25.21 17.10
CA LYS A 431 -1.32 26.54 16.83
C LYS A 431 -2.26 27.67 17.22
N LEU A 432 -3.54 27.56 16.88
CA LEU A 432 -4.53 28.58 17.25
C LEU A 432 -4.67 28.70 18.78
N VAL A 433 -4.72 27.57 19.49
CA VAL A 433 -4.78 27.56 20.95
C VAL A 433 -3.54 28.18 21.58
N ASN A 434 -2.34 27.95 21.02
CA ASN A 434 -1.12 28.56 21.53
C ASN A 434 -1.09 30.08 21.29
N ILE A 435 -1.57 30.57 20.15
CA ILE A 435 -1.68 32.01 19.87
C ILE A 435 -2.64 32.66 20.87
N VAL A 436 -3.81 32.07 21.11
CA VAL A 436 -4.78 32.59 22.09
C VAL A 436 -4.19 32.61 23.50
N LYS A 437 -3.42 31.58 23.90
CA LYS A 437 -2.74 31.56 25.20
C LYS A 437 -1.61 32.58 25.33
N GLU A 438 -0.87 32.84 24.25
CA GLU A 438 0.15 33.90 24.22
C GLU A 438 -0.49 35.29 24.29
N GLU A 439 -1.62 35.50 23.62
CA GLU A 439 -2.40 36.75 23.70
C GLU A 439 -3.02 36.96 25.10
N GLU A 440 -3.56 35.91 25.73
CA GLU A 440 -4.07 35.97 27.11
C GLU A 440 -2.95 36.20 28.15
N ALA A 441 -1.76 35.62 27.94
CA ALA A 441 -0.61 35.84 28.81
C ALA A 441 -0.03 37.27 28.70
N VAL A 442 -0.13 37.90 27.53
CA VAL A 442 0.28 39.29 27.31
C VAL A 442 -0.76 40.29 27.85
N CYS A 443 -2.02 39.89 28.01
CA CYS A 443 -3.08 40.73 28.57
C CYS A 443 -3.15 40.72 30.12
N GLY A 444 -2.33 39.90 30.79
CA GLY A 444 -2.31 39.76 32.25
C GLY A 444 -1.71 40.93 33.05
N ASN A 445 -1.47 42.10 32.45
CA ASN A 445 -1.04 43.32 33.16
C ASN A 445 -1.37 44.57 32.34
N LYS A 446 -2.60 45.10 32.50
CA LYS A 446 -2.95 46.54 32.49
C LYS A 446 -4.47 46.72 32.59
N GLU A 447 -4.93 47.36 33.65
CA GLU A 447 -6.23 48.03 33.66
C GLU A 447 -6.23 49.15 32.60
N LYS A 448 -7.26 49.21 31.74
CA LYS A 448 -7.88 50.46 31.23
C LYS A 448 -9.15 50.22 30.39
N ASP A 449 -9.99 51.25 30.42
CA ASP A 449 -11.42 51.39 30.10
C ASP A 449 -12.00 50.84 28.76
N PRO A 450 -13.32 50.57 28.71
CA PRO A 450 -14.00 49.98 27.57
C PRO A 450 -14.47 51.03 26.56
N SER A 451 -13.66 51.37 25.56
CA SER A 451 -14.17 52.11 24.39
C SER A 451 -13.44 51.91 23.06
N ASP A 452 -12.54 50.93 22.93
CA ASP A 452 -11.82 50.69 21.65
C ASP A 452 -12.00 49.26 21.08
N CYS A 453 -13.05 48.56 21.51
CA CYS A 453 -13.40 47.24 21.00
C CYS A 453 -14.40 47.36 19.84
N MET A 454 -13.94 47.78 18.64
CA MET A 454 -14.67 47.53 17.37
C MET A 454 -13.81 47.69 16.08
N LYS A 455 -12.49 47.88 16.14
CA LYS A 455 -11.68 48.12 14.92
C LYS A 455 -10.58 47.10 14.59
N GLN A 456 -10.45 46.02 15.35
CA GLN A 456 -9.43 44.99 15.09
C GLN A 456 -9.97 43.62 14.64
N SER A 457 -11.30 43.42 14.57
CA SER A 457 -11.89 42.19 14.03
C SER A 457 -12.09 42.20 12.50
N GLU A 458 -11.94 43.34 11.83
CA GLU A 458 -12.15 43.47 10.38
C GLU A 458 -10.88 43.41 9.52
N SER A 459 -9.68 43.36 10.12
CA SER A 459 -8.42 43.32 9.37
C SER A 459 -7.93 41.91 9.04
N LEU A 460 -8.29 40.88 9.83
CA LEU A 460 -7.87 39.49 9.60
C LEU A 460 -8.79 38.70 8.65
N SER A 461 -9.98 39.22 8.35
CA SER A 461 -10.94 38.61 7.43
C SER A 461 -10.73 39.00 5.95
N LYS A 462 -9.83 39.96 5.67
CA LYS A 462 -9.50 40.40 4.30
C LYS A 462 -8.31 39.67 3.66
N ASP A 463 -7.45 39.03 4.43
CA ASP A 463 -6.27 38.31 3.89
C ASP A 463 -6.57 36.87 3.41
N ILE A 464 -7.80 36.38 3.57
CA ILE A 464 -8.25 35.08 3.03
C ILE A 464 -9.10 35.23 1.75
N LYS A 465 -9.45 36.45 1.32
CA LYS A 465 -10.29 36.69 0.12
C LYS A 465 -9.60 37.39 -1.06
N LEU A 466 -8.30 37.63 -1.02
CA LEU A 466 -7.53 38.13 -2.18
C LEU A 466 -6.62 37.04 -2.77
N SER A 467 -7.23 36.10 -3.51
CA SER A 467 -6.54 35.42 -4.62
C SER A 467 -7.54 34.78 -5.61
N THR A 468 -8.55 35.56 -6.01
CA THR A 468 -9.32 35.25 -7.21
C THR A 468 -9.79 36.57 -7.82
N GLU A 469 -9.50 36.73 -9.12
CA GLU A 469 -9.98 37.78 -10.05
C GLU A 469 -9.24 39.14 -9.97
N ASN A 470 -8.80 39.79 -11.05
CA ASN A 470 -8.87 39.56 -12.50
C ASN A 470 -7.81 40.45 -13.21
N ASN A 471 -7.33 40.03 -14.39
CA ASN A 471 -7.48 40.77 -15.67
C ASN A 471 -6.60 40.16 -16.77
N GLU A 472 -7.23 39.67 -17.84
CA GLU A 472 -7.22 40.36 -19.14
C GLU A 472 -8.17 39.68 -20.15
N ALA A 473 -9.06 40.50 -20.73
CA ALA A 473 -9.80 40.25 -21.97
C ALA A 473 -8.83 40.48 -23.16
N ALA A 474 -8.97 39.98 -24.40
CA ALA A 474 -10.02 39.33 -25.15
C ALA A 474 -9.37 38.65 -26.39
N CYS A 475 -9.90 37.52 -26.87
CA CYS A 475 -10.10 37.30 -28.31
C CYS A 475 -11.05 36.11 -28.55
N ALA A 476 -12.10 36.36 -29.32
CA ALA A 476 -13.19 35.45 -29.60
C ALA A 476 -12.80 34.32 -30.58
N LYS A 477 -13.44 33.14 -30.42
CA LYS A 477 -14.02 32.35 -31.52
C LYS A 477 -14.96 31.29 -30.98
N GLU A 478 -16.20 31.35 -31.47
CA GLU A 478 -17.31 30.43 -31.23
C GLU A 478 -17.03 29.02 -31.76
N VAL A 479 -17.40 27.99 -31.00
CA VAL A 479 -17.93 26.72 -31.52
C VAL A 479 -19.04 26.25 -30.57
N LYS A 480 -20.23 26.03 -31.13
CA LYS A 480 -21.48 25.66 -30.43
C LYS A 480 -21.60 24.13 -30.20
N GLN A 481 -22.42 23.80 -29.19
CA GLN A 481 -23.25 22.59 -28.95
C GLN A 481 -22.76 21.57 -27.89
N PRO A 482 -23.69 20.85 -27.20
CA PRO A 482 -25.02 21.26 -26.73
C PRO A 482 -25.27 20.95 -25.24
N HIS A 483 -26.34 21.55 -24.70
CA HIS A 483 -26.91 21.34 -23.37
C HIS A 483 -27.25 19.86 -23.10
N VAL A 484 -26.84 19.37 -21.93
CA VAL A 484 -27.55 18.32 -21.18
C VAL A 484 -27.95 18.95 -19.86
N GLU A 485 -29.25 19.12 -19.66
CA GLU A 485 -29.85 19.64 -18.43
C GLU A 485 -29.55 18.68 -17.28
N SER A 486 -28.71 19.13 -16.34
CA SER A 486 -28.61 18.54 -15.01
C SER A 486 -29.79 19.03 -14.18
N VAL A 487 -30.91 18.31 -14.25
CA VAL A 487 -31.92 18.34 -13.20
C VAL A 487 -31.33 17.59 -12.00
N CYS A 488 -30.95 18.33 -10.96
CA CYS A 488 -30.95 17.82 -9.59
C CYS A 488 -31.23 19.01 -8.67
N GLY A 489 -32.44 19.03 -8.13
CA GLY A 489 -32.90 19.99 -7.16
C GLY A 489 -32.07 19.91 -5.88
N ALA A 490 -31.96 21.05 -5.21
CA ALA A 490 -31.55 21.14 -3.82
C ALA A 490 -32.65 20.55 -2.94
N ASP A 491 -32.74 19.23 -2.88
CA ASP A 491 -33.63 18.52 -1.95
C ASP A 491 -32.94 18.32 -0.61
N SER A 492 -33.69 18.60 0.45
CA SER A 492 -33.37 18.47 1.87
C SER A 492 -32.52 17.24 2.21
N GLN A 493 -31.22 17.43 2.50
CA GLN A 493 -30.40 16.35 3.05
C GLN A 493 -30.85 16.06 4.49
N GLY A 494 -31.63 14.99 4.66
CA GLY A 494 -31.99 14.47 5.97
C GLY A 494 -30.76 14.09 6.80
N LYS A 495 -30.91 14.06 8.13
CA LYS A 495 -29.85 13.65 9.06
C LYS A 495 -29.39 12.22 8.73
N GLN A 496 -28.13 12.06 8.35
CA GLN A 496 -27.50 10.77 8.03
C GLN A 496 -26.64 10.27 9.18
N MET A 497 -26.40 8.96 9.21
CA MET A 497 -25.52 8.30 10.19
C MET A 497 -24.20 7.86 9.57
N ALA A 498 -23.14 7.96 10.35
CA ALA A 498 -21.82 7.43 10.06
C ALA A 498 -21.30 6.61 11.24
N LEU A 499 -20.54 5.56 10.92
CA LEU A 499 -19.78 4.79 11.88
C LEU A 499 -18.30 5.08 11.70
N LYS A 500 -17.66 5.66 12.72
CA LYS A 500 -16.22 5.88 12.73
C LYS A 500 -15.54 4.79 13.55
N LEU A 501 -14.47 4.24 13.01
CA LEU A 501 -13.67 3.16 13.58
C LEU A 501 -12.22 3.65 13.72
N GLY A 502 -11.63 3.42 14.89
CA GLY A 502 -10.20 3.53 15.12
C GLY A 502 -9.63 2.14 15.40
N LEU A 503 -8.60 1.70 14.67
CA LEU A 503 -8.05 0.35 14.85
C LEU A 503 -6.61 0.23 14.36
N THR A 504 -5.78 -0.51 15.07
CA THR A 504 -4.40 -0.83 14.69
C THR A 504 -4.33 -2.25 14.14
N LEU A 505 -3.79 -2.42 12.93
CA LEU A 505 -3.52 -3.73 12.35
C LEU A 505 -2.02 -3.95 12.20
N PRO A 506 -1.53 -5.20 12.37
CA PRO A 506 -0.16 -5.55 12.03
C PRO A 506 0.19 -5.26 10.56
N SER A 507 1.47 -5.37 10.21
CA SER A 507 1.90 -5.45 8.82
C SER A 507 1.14 -6.56 8.08
N SER A 508 1.07 -6.46 6.75
CA SER A 508 0.45 -7.49 5.92
C SER A 508 -1.07 -7.67 6.12
N CYS A 509 -1.74 -6.82 6.88
CA CYS A 509 -3.17 -6.90 7.13
C CYS A 509 -3.95 -5.86 6.31
N TYR A 510 -5.13 -6.24 5.82
CA TYR A 510 -5.96 -5.40 4.96
C TYR A 510 -7.15 -4.84 5.77
N ALA A 511 -7.19 -3.52 5.98
CA ALA A 511 -8.31 -2.87 6.67
C ALA A 511 -9.66 -3.12 5.97
N THR A 512 -9.65 -3.30 4.65
CA THR A 512 -10.84 -3.67 3.87
C THR A 512 -11.42 -5.03 4.28
N MET A 513 -10.61 -5.98 4.78
CA MET A 513 -11.11 -7.28 5.25
C MET A 513 -11.77 -7.16 6.64
N ALA A 514 -11.26 -6.28 7.50
CA ALA A 514 -11.94 -5.94 8.76
C ALA A 514 -13.29 -5.24 8.50
N ILE A 515 -13.33 -4.30 7.55
CA ILE A 515 -14.58 -3.64 7.14
C ILE A 515 -15.54 -4.65 6.49
N ARG A 516 -15.03 -5.58 5.67
CA ARG A 516 -15.85 -6.65 5.07
C ARG A 516 -16.50 -7.52 6.14
N GLU A 517 -15.75 -7.86 7.18
CA GLU A 517 -16.28 -8.64 8.31
C GLU A 517 -17.37 -7.88 9.06
N LEU A 518 -17.22 -6.55 9.20
CA LEU A 518 -18.22 -5.68 9.81
C LEU A 518 -19.50 -5.56 8.98
N LEU A 519 -19.36 -5.30 7.67
CA LEU A 519 -20.49 -5.00 6.78
C LEU A 519 -21.18 -6.26 6.25
N LYS A 520 -20.48 -7.41 6.25
CA LYS A 520 -20.94 -8.67 5.62
C LYS A 520 -21.30 -8.51 4.13
N THR A 521 -20.74 -7.50 3.46
CA THR A 521 -20.94 -7.22 2.04
C THR A 521 -19.75 -7.65 1.18
N SER A 522 -19.96 -7.77 -0.13
CA SER A 522 -18.87 -8.00 -1.07
C SER A 522 -17.97 -6.77 -1.15
N THR A 523 -16.65 -6.98 -1.24
CA THR A 523 -15.68 -5.90 -1.46
C THR A 523 -15.37 -5.68 -2.93
N SER A 524 -16.06 -6.38 -3.85
CA SER A 524 -15.74 -6.34 -5.27
C SER A 524 -15.93 -4.94 -5.85
N VAL A 525 -15.00 -4.54 -6.73
CA VAL A 525 -15.09 -3.25 -7.43
C VAL A 525 -16.39 -3.17 -8.22
N ALA A 526 -16.87 -4.28 -8.79
CA ALA A 526 -18.16 -4.36 -9.46
C ALA A 526 -19.32 -4.06 -8.49
N PHE A 527 -19.32 -4.67 -7.30
CA PHE A 527 -20.34 -4.42 -6.27
C PHE A 527 -20.28 -2.99 -5.73
N HIS A 528 -19.10 -2.42 -5.54
CA HIS A 528 -18.98 -1.01 -5.14
C HIS A 528 -19.37 -0.03 -6.25
N LYS A 529 -19.15 -0.39 -7.52
CA LYS A 529 -19.65 0.39 -8.66
C LYS A 529 -21.17 0.39 -8.75
N THR A 530 -21.85 -0.66 -8.28
CA THR A 530 -23.33 -0.70 -8.22
C THR A 530 -23.91 0.09 -7.03
N LEU A 531 -23.09 0.49 -6.07
CA LEU A 531 -23.50 1.28 -4.90
C LEU A 531 -23.36 2.81 -5.11
N ASN A 532 -22.70 3.23 -6.20
CA ASN A 532 -22.60 4.64 -6.63
C ASN A 532 -23.39 4.82 -7.91
#